data_AF-A0A6I3A867-F1
#
_entry.id   AF-A0A6I3A867-F1
#
_cell.length_a   1.000
_cell.length_b   1.000
_cell.length_c   1.000
_cell.angle_alpha   90.00
_cell.angle_beta   90.00
_cell.angle_gamma   90.00
#
_symmetry.space_group_name_H-M   'P 1'
#
loop_
_entity.id
_entity.type
_entity.pdbx_description
1 polymer ?
#
loop_
_entity_poly.entity_id
_entity_poly.type
_entity_poly.pdbx_seq_one_letter_code
_entity_poly.pdbx_strand_id
1 'polypeptide(L)'
;MLIIQVLMLGVLMTMTALAVDVGSFYSRAAEVQKASDAAALAAVVWMPDDFTTATSAARDAAGRNGFTHGTNGITVVVSTVAGNPRQVRATITDPSVPTIFGRMITNSISITRDSVAEYVLAVPLGSPNSTFGNQSVGASAPNFWAAVNGYSTGKSQGDPFATRCGAASTTCSGINPDYRPSGYLYGVEVPAGSAGRSLTVEIFDSIFVNRGLGTETSDAIMGGSVMLPLQYELYEADATPLDNADNPTLSGRCSTGPGRLIFDTSNTSGEISTYKNQWTTLCTFNVTRTGVYPLRVKSSGISGQPDQGNATAQYSVRSSLSGGGAQPRVYGLGDMSIFTGNTGTSAFYLAEVPAMHAGKTFEVELFDPGDGSSGTYKLSIVKPDGSVAACRYTNSSGTFGASGTCTITTRNSSSGSVYDGKWLTIRVDLGATYTCGTDCWWKVSYDFGGGTPTDRTTWRANILGDPVHLVE
;
A
#
# COMPACT_ATOMS: atom_id res chain seq x y z
N MET A 1 -73.22 -12.78 -27.58
CA MET A 1 -72.57 -11.86 -26.61
C MET A 1 -71.79 -12.61 -25.53
N LEU A 2 -72.37 -13.66 -24.92
CA LEU A 2 -71.73 -14.46 -23.85
C LEU A 2 -70.39 -15.12 -24.25
N ILE A 3 -70.26 -15.62 -25.49
CA ILE A 3 -69.04 -16.29 -26.00
C ILE A 3 -67.84 -15.32 -26.04
N ILE A 4 -68.05 -14.08 -26.48
CA ILE A 4 -66.99 -13.07 -26.57
C ILE A 4 -66.54 -12.63 -25.18
N GLN A 5 -67.47 -12.51 -24.22
CA GLN A 5 -67.14 -12.20 -22.83
C GLN A 5 -66.30 -13.29 -22.17
N VAL A 6 -66.65 -14.56 -22.36
CA VAL A 6 -65.88 -15.69 -21.81
C VAL A 6 -64.48 -15.75 -22.44
N LEU A 7 -64.36 -15.51 -23.75
CA LEU A 7 -63.07 -15.42 -24.44
C LEU A 7 -62.20 -14.27 -23.92
N MET A 8 -62.76 -13.06 -23.78
CA MET A 8 -62.05 -11.90 -23.24
C MET A 8 -61.59 -12.13 -21.78
N LEU A 9 -62.45 -12.71 -20.94
CA LEU A 9 -62.11 -13.00 -19.55
C LEU A 9 -60.98 -14.04 -19.45
N GLY A 10 -61.02 -15.06 -20.32
CA GLY A 10 -59.96 -16.06 -20.44
C GLY A 10 -58.62 -15.43 -20.83
N VAL A 11 -58.61 -14.52 -21.81
CA VAL A 11 -57.38 -13.80 -22.21
C VAL A 11 -56.87 -12.89 -21.09
N LEU A 12 -57.73 -12.19 -20.37
CA LEU A 12 -57.31 -11.35 -19.24
C LEU A 12 -56.74 -12.19 -18.08
N MET A 13 -57.32 -13.36 -17.80
CA MET A 13 -56.80 -14.30 -16.80
C MET A 13 -55.44 -14.87 -17.19
N THR A 14 -55.22 -15.21 -18.47
CA THR A 14 -53.89 -15.71 -18.91
C THR A 14 -52.82 -14.62 -18.88
N MET A 15 -53.18 -13.38 -19.21
CA MET A 15 -52.25 -12.23 -19.12
C MET A 15 -51.87 -11.91 -17.67
N THR A 16 -52.83 -11.95 -16.74
CA THR A 16 -52.56 -11.75 -15.29
C THR A 16 -51.74 -12.89 -14.70
N ALA A 17 -52.02 -14.13 -15.07
CA ALA A 17 -51.21 -15.30 -14.75
C ALA A 17 -49.75 -15.13 -15.20
N LEU A 18 -49.54 -14.73 -16.45
CA LEU A 18 -48.20 -14.47 -17.00
C LEU A 18 -47.50 -13.34 -16.23
N ALA A 19 -48.21 -12.27 -15.87
CA ALA A 19 -47.66 -11.16 -15.10
C ALA A 19 -47.16 -11.60 -13.71
N VAL A 20 -47.89 -12.49 -13.03
CA VAL A 20 -47.49 -13.06 -11.73
C VAL A 20 -46.24 -13.92 -11.86
N ASP A 21 -46.17 -14.78 -12.89
CA ASP A 21 -44.98 -15.61 -13.15
C ASP A 21 -43.74 -14.76 -13.41
N VAL A 22 -43.87 -13.75 -14.28
CA VAL A 22 -42.78 -12.81 -14.59
C VAL A 22 -42.33 -12.08 -13.33
N GLY A 23 -43.26 -11.60 -12.50
CA GLY A 23 -42.93 -10.98 -11.21
C GLY A 23 -42.16 -11.90 -10.27
N SER A 24 -42.56 -13.17 -10.17
CA SER A 24 -41.85 -14.21 -9.41
C SER A 24 -40.43 -14.42 -9.93
N PHE A 25 -40.25 -14.48 -11.25
CA PHE A 25 -38.93 -14.64 -11.86
C PHE A 25 -38.01 -13.45 -11.58
N TYR A 26 -38.53 -12.22 -11.63
CA TYR A 26 -37.75 -11.03 -11.25
C TYR A 26 -37.33 -11.06 -9.79
N SER A 27 -38.23 -11.45 -8.88
CA SER A 27 -37.90 -11.61 -7.47
C SER A 27 -36.80 -12.65 -7.27
N ARG A 28 -36.93 -13.82 -7.90
CA ARG A 28 -35.93 -14.88 -7.79
C ARG A 28 -34.60 -14.47 -8.42
N ALA A 29 -34.61 -13.80 -9.56
CA ALA A 29 -33.40 -13.28 -10.19
C ALA A 29 -32.66 -12.28 -9.30
N ALA A 30 -33.37 -11.43 -8.55
CA ALA A 30 -32.76 -10.51 -7.59
C ALA A 30 -32.12 -11.24 -6.39
N GLU A 31 -32.71 -12.34 -5.93
CA GLU A 31 -32.10 -13.20 -4.89
C GLU A 31 -30.83 -13.87 -5.40
N VAL A 32 -30.86 -14.44 -6.61
CA VAL A 32 -29.67 -15.07 -7.24
C VAL A 32 -28.56 -14.04 -7.42
N GLN A 33 -28.89 -12.80 -7.84
CA GLN A 33 -27.91 -11.72 -7.98
C GLN A 33 -27.25 -11.39 -6.64
N LYS A 34 -28.02 -11.15 -5.58
CA LYS A 34 -27.47 -10.86 -4.24
C LYS A 34 -26.55 -11.97 -3.74
N ALA A 35 -26.92 -13.23 -3.99
CA ALA A 35 -26.09 -14.37 -3.63
C ALA A 35 -24.80 -14.42 -4.45
N SER A 36 -24.86 -14.10 -5.75
CA SER A 36 -23.71 -14.03 -6.65
C SER A 36 -22.74 -12.92 -6.22
N ASP A 37 -23.27 -11.74 -5.87
CA ASP A 37 -22.50 -10.59 -5.37
C ASP A 37 -21.76 -10.95 -4.08
N ALA A 38 -22.46 -11.55 -3.12
CA ALA A 38 -21.87 -12.02 -1.87
C ALA A 38 -20.81 -13.10 -2.09
N ALA A 39 -21.05 -14.02 -3.03
CA ALA A 39 -20.09 -15.06 -3.38
C ALA A 39 -18.81 -14.49 -4.01
N ALA A 40 -18.94 -13.54 -4.94
CA ALA A 40 -17.81 -12.88 -5.58
C ALA A 40 -16.97 -12.09 -4.55
N LEU A 41 -17.60 -11.30 -3.69
CA LEU A 41 -16.91 -10.53 -2.63
C LEU A 41 -16.20 -11.43 -1.61
N ALA A 42 -16.79 -12.58 -1.27
CA ALA A 42 -16.16 -13.54 -0.37
C ALA A 42 -14.98 -14.29 -1.01
N ALA A 43 -15.05 -14.57 -2.32
CA ALA A 43 -13.98 -15.23 -3.04
C ALA A 43 -12.77 -14.32 -3.28
N VAL A 44 -13.00 -13.04 -3.60
CA VAL A 44 -11.94 -12.20 -4.16
C VAL A 44 -10.81 -11.89 -3.19
N VAL A 45 -11.07 -11.97 -1.88
CA VAL A 45 -10.05 -11.79 -0.82
C VAL A 45 -8.90 -12.81 -0.95
N TRP A 46 -9.16 -13.96 -1.58
CA TRP A 46 -8.21 -15.06 -1.74
C TRP A 46 -7.54 -15.08 -3.12
N MET A 47 -7.79 -14.06 -3.96
CA MET A 47 -7.25 -13.97 -5.30
C MET A 47 -5.88 -13.27 -5.33
N PRO A 48 -4.97 -13.68 -6.23
CA PRO A 48 -5.04 -14.84 -7.13
C PRO A 48 -4.66 -16.18 -6.47
N ASP A 49 -4.16 -16.14 -5.24
CA ASP A 49 -3.24 -17.15 -4.71
C ASP A 49 -3.93 -18.44 -4.24
N ASP A 50 -5.10 -18.34 -3.62
CA ASP A 50 -5.80 -19.48 -3.03
C ASP A 50 -7.19 -19.65 -3.65
N PHE A 51 -7.19 -20.10 -4.90
CA PHE A 51 -8.43 -20.34 -5.64
C PHE A 51 -9.32 -21.43 -5.00
N THR A 52 -8.72 -22.35 -4.24
CA THR A 52 -9.45 -23.37 -3.49
C THR A 52 -10.24 -22.74 -2.34
N THR A 53 -9.60 -21.92 -1.52
CA THR A 53 -10.28 -21.19 -0.46
C THR A 53 -11.24 -20.14 -1.02
N ALA A 54 -10.91 -19.47 -2.13
CA ALA A 54 -11.81 -18.58 -2.86
C ALA A 54 -13.12 -19.30 -3.24
N THR A 55 -13.00 -20.52 -3.78
CA THR A 55 -14.16 -21.34 -4.17
C THR A 55 -14.97 -21.77 -2.95
N SER A 56 -14.32 -22.16 -1.85
CA SER A 56 -15.02 -22.52 -0.61
C SER A 56 -15.77 -21.33 -0.03
N ALA A 57 -15.11 -20.17 0.08
CA ALA A 57 -15.68 -18.94 0.62
C ALA A 57 -16.89 -18.46 -0.20
N ALA A 58 -16.81 -18.51 -1.54
CA ALA A 58 -17.95 -18.20 -2.41
C ALA A 58 -19.14 -19.13 -2.18
N ARG A 59 -18.91 -20.44 -2.06
CA ARG A 59 -19.97 -21.43 -1.83
C ARG A 59 -20.62 -21.27 -0.46
N ASP A 60 -19.83 -20.97 0.56
CA ASP A 60 -20.34 -20.69 1.90
C ASP A 60 -21.19 -19.41 1.92
N ALA A 61 -20.72 -18.35 1.26
CA ALA A 61 -21.47 -17.10 1.13
C ALA A 61 -22.78 -17.28 0.32
N ALA A 62 -22.73 -18.00 -0.80
CA ALA A 62 -23.92 -18.34 -1.59
C ALA A 62 -24.92 -19.19 -0.76
N GLY A 63 -24.42 -20.17 -0.01
CA GLY A 63 -25.22 -21.02 0.88
C GLY A 63 -25.94 -20.23 1.97
N ARG A 64 -25.27 -19.25 2.58
CA ARG A 64 -25.91 -18.32 3.55
C ARG A 64 -27.02 -17.47 2.92
N ASN A 65 -26.97 -17.26 1.61
CA ASN A 65 -28.01 -16.59 0.84
C ASN A 65 -29.06 -17.56 0.25
N GLY A 66 -29.05 -18.84 0.64
CA GLY A 66 -30.03 -19.84 0.21
C GLY A 66 -29.68 -20.58 -1.09
N PHE A 67 -28.47 -20.40 -1.62
CA PHE A 67 -28.00 -21.01 -2.86
C PHE A 67 -26.83 -21.97 -2.61
N THR A 68 -27.11 -23.08 -1.94
CA THR A 68 -26.10 -24.11 -1.64
C THR A 68 -25.76 -24.93 -2.88
N HIS A 69 -24.48 -24.96 -3.24
CA HIS A 69 -23.98 -25.74 -4.37
C HIS A 69 -24.35 -27.23 -4.27
N GLY A 70 -24.87 -27.80 -5.37
CA GLY A 70 -25.25 -29.22 -5.44
C GLY A 70 -26.61 -29.55 -4.81
N THR A 71 -27.27 -28.58 -4.16
CA THR A 71 -28.62 -28.76 -3.60
C THR A 71 -29.66 -28.35 -4.63
N ASN A 72 -30.68 -29.18 -4.89
CA ASN A 72 -31.75 -28.89 -5.86
C ASN A 72 -31.25 -28.52 -7.28
N GLY A 73 -30.07 -29.03 -7.67
CA GLY A 73 -29.44 -28.70 -8.95
C GLY A 73 -28.80 -27.31 -9.01
N ILE A 74 -28.79 -26.54 -7.92
CA ILE A 74 -28.15 -25.23 -7.86
C ILE A 74 -26.64 -25.39 -8.07
N THR A 75 -26.08 -24.61 -8.99
CA THR A 75 -24.63 -24.54 -9.21
C THR A 75 -24.10 -23.17 -8.79
N VAL A 76 -22.86 -23.18 -8.29
CA VAL A 76 -22.09 -22.03 -7.82
C VAL A 76 -20.69 -22.28 -8.32
N VAL A 77 -20.36 -21.63 -9.43
CA VAL A 77 -19.11 -21.78 -10.15
C VAL A 77 -18.28 -20.54 -9.90
N VAL A 78 -17.01 -20.75 -9.56
CA VAL A 78 -16.03 -19.68 -9.38
C VAL A 78 -15.01 -19.82 -10.49
N SER A 79 -14.66 -18.72 -11.15
CA SER A 79 -13.71 -18.70 -12.25
C SER A 79 -12.82 -17.45 -12.20
N THR A 80 -11.56 -17.58 -12.59
CA THR A 80 -10.64 -16.45 -12.79
C THR A 80 -11.06 -15.59 -13.98
N VAL A 81 -10.84 -14.29 -13.92
CA VAL A 81 -11.06 -13.39 -15.07
C VAL A 81 -9.78 -13.32 -15.92
N ALA A 82 -9.89 -13.63 -17.21
CA ALA A 82 -8.75 -13.65 -18.12
C ALA A 82 -8.09 -12.26 -18.18
N GLY A 83 -6.77 -12.21 -17.96
CA GLY A 83 -6.01 -10.96 -17.98
C GLY A 83 -6.09 -10.10 -16.72
N ASN A 84 -6.92 -10.48 -15.72
CA ASN A 84 -6.99 -9.75 -14.46
C ASN A 84 -6.91 -10.72 -13.25
N PRO A 85 -5.70 -10.98 -12.72
CA PRO A 85 -5.51 -11.95 -11.63
C PRO A 85 -6.15 -11.51 -10.31
N ARG A 86 -6.53 -10.23 -10.17
CA ARG A 86 -7.18 -9.68 -8.98
C ARG A 86 -8.70 -9.80 -9.00
N GLN A 87 -9.25 -10.33 -10.09
CA GLN A 87 -10.68 -10.45 -10.29
C GLN A 87 -11.15 -11.91 -10.29
N VAL A 88 -12.29 -12.13 -9.66
CA VAL A 88 -12.97 -13.42 -9.65
C VAL A 88 -14.41 -13.25 -10.07
N ARG A 89 -14.90 -14.17 -10.90
CA ARG A 89 -16.30 -14.27 -11.28
C ARG A 89 -16.96 -15.39 -10.48
N ALA A 90 -18.03 -15.06 -9.78
CA ALA A 90 -18.97 -16.04 -9.25
C ALA A 90 -20.17 -16.14 -10.19
N THR A 91 -20.61 -17.35 -10.50
CA THR A 91 -21.79 -17.61 -11.33
C THR A 91 -22.69 -18.58 -10.61
N ILE A 92 -23.92 -18.16 -10.31
CA ILE A 92 -24.95 -18.96 -9.65
C ILE A 92 -26.04 -19.29 -10.67
N THR A 93 -26.39 -20.57 -10.77
CA THR A 93 -27.53 -21.03 -11.58
C THR A 93 -28.52 -21.77 -10.70
N ASP A 94 -29.77 -21.33 -10.74
CA ASP A 94 -30.93 -22.05 -10.22
C ASP A 94 -31.72 -22.62 -11.42
N PRO A 95 -31.62 -23.94 -11.71
CA PRO A 95 -32.24 -24.53 -12.88
C PRO A 95 -33.75 -24.78 -12.71
N SER A 96 -34.30 -24.63 -11.51
CA SER A 96 -35.61 -25.17 -11.14
C SER A 96 -36.54 -24.11 -10.56
N VAL A 97 -36.51 -22.89 -11.09
CA VAL A 97 -37.41 -21.82 -10.65
C VAL A 97 -38.84 -22.16 -11.10
N PRO A 98 -39.78 -22.39 -10.18
CA PRO A 98 -41.10 -22.90 -10.53
C PRO A 98 -41.93 -21.83 -11.24
N THR A 99 -42.68 -22.27 -12.25
CA THR A 99 -43.77 -21.48 -12.82
C THR A 99 -45.04 -21.73 -12.00
N ILE A 100 -45.85 -20.70 -11.78
CA ILE A 100 -47.12 -20.76 -11.04
C ILE A 100 -48.24 -21.08 -12.04
N PHE A 101 -48.38 -20.28 -13.09
CA PHE A 101 -49.45 -20.43 -14.09
C PHE A 101 -48.95 -20.94 -15.45
N GLY A 102 -47.67 -20.75 -15.75
CA GLY A 102 -46.98 -21.25 -16.94
C GLY A 102 -46.75 -22.77 -16.96
N ARG A 103 -47.16 -23.50 -15.90
CA ARG A 103 -47.04 -24.97 -15.80
C ARG A 103 -47.69 -25.74 -16.95
N MET A 104 -48.67 -25.12 -17.63
CA MET A 104 -49.30 -25.66 -18.83
C MET A 104 -48.34 -25.73 -20.04
N ILE A 105 -47.21 -25.02 -19.99
CA ILE A 105 -46.21 -24.90 -21.06
C ILE A 105 -44.84 -25.40 -20.59
N THR A 106 -44.38 -24.93 -19.43
CA THR A 106 -43.12 -25.38 -18.81
C THR A 106 -43.25 -25.41 -17.28
N ASN A 107 -42.69 -26.44 -16.64
CA ASN A 107 -42.77 -26.62 -15.19
C ASN A 107 -41.79 -25.72 -14.41
N SER A 108 -40.67 -25.34 -15.04
CA SER A 108 -39.67 -24.47 -14.46
C SER A 108 -38.90 -23.70 -15.53
N ILE A 109 -38.15 -22.69 -15.07
CA ILE A 109 -37.14 -22.01 -15.88
C ILE A 109 -35.79 -22.03 -15.14
N SER A 110 -34.72 -21.91 -15.90
CA SER A 110 -33.37 -21.73 -15.36
C SER A 110 -33.05 -20.24 -15.26
N ILE A 111 -32.60 -19.79 -14.09
CA ILE A 111 -32.09 -18.43 -13.88
C ILE A 111 -30.61 -18.52 -13.53
N THR A 112 -29.79 -17.81 -14.31
CA THR A 112 -28.36 -17.65 -14.06
C THR A 112 -28.03 -16.18 -13.82
N ARG A 113 -27.22 -15.91 -12.82
CA ARG A 113 -26.57 -14.61 -12.59
C ARG A 113 -25.10 -14.82 -12.31
N ASP A 114 -24.35 -13.79 -12.62
CA ASP A 114 -22.93 -13.73 -12.37
C ASP A 114 -22.57 -12.34 -11.84
N SER A 115 -21.49 -12.32 -11.08
CA SER A 115 -20.93 -11.10 -10.51
C SER A 115 -19.41 -11.20 -10.54
N VAL A 116 -18.75 -10.09 -10.80
CA VAL A 116 -17.29 -9.99 -10.74
C VAL A 116 -16.91 -9.11 -9.58
N ALA A 117 -16.01 -9.60 -8.74
CA ALA A 117 -15.38 -8.78 -7.70
C ALA A 117 -13.89 -8.59 -7.98
N GLU A 118 -13.34 -7.46 -7.56
CA GLU A 118 -11.91 -7.14 -7.60
C GLU A 118 -11.36 -6.88 -6.20
N TYR A 119 -10.17 -7.42 -5.91
CA TYR A 119 -9.39 -7.08 -4.73
C TYR A 119 -8.48 -5.89 -5.04
N VAL A 120 -8.54 -4.87 -4.18
CA VAL A 120 -7.76 -3.65 -4.33
C VAL A 120 -6.52 -3.73 -3.44
N LEU A 121 -5.35 -3.66 -4.07
CA LEU A 121 -4.07 -3.66 -3.37
C LEU A 121 -3.91 -2.41 -2.49
N ALA A 122 -3.03 -2.51 -1.51
CA ALA A 122 -2.57 -1.32 -0.78
C ALA A 122 -2.02 -0.28 -1.77
N VAL A 123 -2.28 0.99 -1.49
CA VAL A 123 -1.83 2.08 -2.36
C VAL A 123 -0.30 2.19 -2.29
N PRO A 124 0.42 2.23 -3.43
CA PRO A 124 1.85 2.49 -3.44
C PRO A 124 2.18 3.78 -2.67
N LEU A 125 3.06 3.70 -1.66
CA LEU A 125 3.43 4.82 -0.80
C LEU A 125 4.79 5.38 -1.21
N GLY A 126 4.85 6.52 -1.86
CA GLY A 126 6.08 7.13 -2.33
C GLY A 126 5.93 7.68 -3.72
N SER A 127 6.78 7.27 -4.66
CA SER A 127 6.96 7.95 -5.94
C SER A 127 6.71 7.05 -7.15
N PRO A 128 6.18 7.59 -8.27
CA PRO A 128 6.19 6.90 -9.56
C PRO A 128 7.58 6.82 -10.18
N ASN A 129 8.57 7.51 -9.61
CA ASN A 129 9.92 7.54 -10.17
C ASN A 129 10.68 6.26 -9.84
N SER A 130 11.72 5.98 -10.63
CA SER A 130 12.67 4.89 -10.37
C SER A 130 13.64 5.20 -9.23
N THR A 131 13.33 6.21 -8.42
CA THR A 131 14.18 6.75 -7.36
C THR A 131 13.35 7.09 -6.13
N PHE A 132 13.94 6.85 -4.96
CA PHE A 132 13.39 7.24 -3.66
C PHE A 132 14.49 7.92 -2.84
N GLY A 133 14.27 9.21 -2.51
CA GLY A 133 15.25 10.07 -1.85
C GLY A 133 16.13 10.87 -2.82
N ASN A 134 16.92 11.78 -2.26
CA ASN A 134 17.88 12.63 -2.96
C ASN A 134 18.92 11.80 -3.72
N GLN A 135 19.33 12.25 -4.91
CA GLN A 135 20.19 11.45 -5.79
C GLN A 135 21.70 11.73 -5.65
N SER A 136 22.03 12.78 -4.91
CA SER A 136 23.39 13.18 -4.56
C SER A 136 23.36 14.11 -3.35
N VAL A 137 24.51 14.28 -2.70
CA VAL A 137 24.67 15.34 -1.68
C VAL A 137 24.38 16.70 -2.31
N GLY A 138 23.61 17.54 -1.61
CA GLY A 138 23.20 18.87 -2.08
C GLY A 138 22.02 18.89 -3.05
N ALA A 139 21.40 17.74 -3.37
CA ALA A 139 20.18 17.71 -4.16
C ALA A 139 19.02 18.40 -3.41
N SER A 140 18.25 19.21 -4.13
CA SER A 140 17.12 19.99 -3.59
C SER A 140 15.75 19.37 -3.87
N ALA A 141 15.71 18.24 -4.58
CA ALA A 141 14.50 17.49 -4.87
C ALA A 141 14.79 15.98 -4.79
N PRO A 142 13.95 15.18 -4.09
CA PRO A 142 12.72 15.58 -3.40
C PRO A 142 12.94 16.26 -2.02
N ASN A 143 14.19 16.61 -1.69
CA ASN A 143 14.59 17.26 -0.45
C ASN A 143 14.42 16.38 0.80
N PHE A 144 14.56 15.06 0.64
CA PHE A 144 14.57 14.10 1.73
C PHE A 144 15.51 12.93 1.41
N TRP A 145 15.91 12.19 2.43
CA TRP A 145 16.57 10.88 2.35
C TRP A 145 15.65 9.80 2.91
N ALA A 146 15.75 8.57 2.42
CA ALA A 146 15.21 7.43 3.17
C ALA A 146 15.99 7.29 4.47
N ALA A 147 15.37 6.78 5.54
CA ALA A 147 16.03 6.72 6.83
C ALA A 147 15.63 5.51 7.68
N VAL A 148 16.54 5.05 8.54
CA VAL A 148 16.28 3.98 9.52
C VAL A 148 17.03 4.25 10.83
N ASN A 149 16.38 3.97 11.95
CA ASN A 149 16.99 4.09 13.28
C ASN A 149 17.76 2.84 13.70
N GLY A 150 18.77 3.02 14.54
CA GLY A 150 19.39 1.92 15.30
C GLY A 150 18.51 1.40 16.44
N TYR A 151 18.76 0.16 16.85
CA TYR A 151 17.97 -0.61 17.83
C TYR A 151 17.68 0.11 19.16
N SER A 152 18.61 0.93 19.62
CA SER A 152 18.56 1.62 20.92
C SER A 152 18.25 3.12 20.80
N THR A 153 17.85 3.60 19.64
CA THR A 153 17.60 5.04 19.44
C THR A 153 16.22 5.43 19.99
N GLY A 154 16.04 6.65 20.49
CA GLY A 154 14.73 7.14 20.94
C GLY A 154 13.62 6.90 19.90
N LYS A 155 12.45 6.41 20.34
CA LYS A 155 11.26 6.31 19.48
C LYS A 155 10.83 7.70 18.99
N SER A 156 10.86 8.69 19.88
CA SER A 156 10.63 10.12 19.61
C SER A 156 11.74 10.77 18.76
N GLN A 157 12.41 10.01 17.91
CA GLN A 157 13.35 10.53 16.92
C GLN A 157 12.83 10.24 15.51
N GLY A 158 11.58 9.82 15.36
CA GLY A 158 10.92 9.68 14.05
C GLY A 158 10.69 8.28 13.52
N ASP A 159 11.14 7.25 14.23
CA ASP A 159 11.04 5.86 13.76
C ASP A 159 10.34 5.01 14.82
N PRO A 160 9.05 4.69 14.60
CA PRO A 160 8.27 3.92 15.53
C PRO A 160 8.56 2.42 15.46
N PHE A 161 9.27 1.91 14.45
CA PHE A 161 9.38 0.48 14.16
C PHE A 161 10.80 -0.07 14.33
N ALA A 162 11.84 0.59 13.82
CA ALA A 162 13.19 0.02 13.84
C ALA A 162 13.85 0.08 15.23
N THR A 163 13.37 0.96 16.11
CA THR A 163 13.90 1.03 17.48
C THR A 163 13.12 0.17 18.46
N ARG A 164 13.85 -0.59 19.27
CA ARG A 164 13.30 -1.32 20.41
C ARG A 164 13.39 -0.52 21.71
N CYS A 165 14.26 0.48 21.78
CA CYS A 165 14.66 1.13 23.03
C CYS A 165 15.33 0.17 24.04
N GLY A 166 16.45 -0.44 23.63
CA GLY A 166 17.25 -1.36 24.45
C GLY A 166 18.07 -0.69 25.58
N ALA A 167 18.65 -1.50 26.47
CA ALA A 167 19.39 -1.04 27.66
C ALA A 167 20.67 -0.21 27.36
N ALA A 168 21.17 -0.23 26.13
CA ALA A 168 22.29 0.61 25.69
C ALA A 168 21.86 2.03 25.28
N SER A 169 20.55 2.34 25.32
CA SER A 169 20.03 3.66 25.01
C SER A 169 20.24 4.63 26.17
N THR A 170 20.73 5.83 25.87
CA THR A 170 20.66 6.99 26.79
C THR A 170 19.49 7.92 26.47
N THR A 171 18.72 7.63 25.41
CA THR A 171 17.70 8.52 24.84
C THR A 171 16.29 7.98 24.95
N CYS A 172 16.08 6.73 25.39
CA CYS A 172 14.75 6.21 25.72
C CYS A 172 14.74 5.15 26.82
N SER A 173 13.54 4.90 27.40
CA SER A 173 13.28 3.96 28.49
C SER A 173 12.19 2.95 28.12
N GLY A 174 12.38 1.68 28.45
CA GLY A 174 11.38 0.62 28.24
C GLY A 174 11.39 0.01 26.84
N ILE A 175 10.58 -1.03 26.64
CA ILE A 175 10.50 -1.75 25.35
C ILE A 175 9.43 -1.08 24.48
N ASN A 176 9.79 -0.71 23.25
CA ASN A 176 8.83 -0.23 22.26
C ASN A 176 7.92 -1.39 21.79
N PRO A 177 6.59 -1.32 22.01
CA PRO A 177 5.66 -2.38 21.60
C PRO A 177 5.52 -2.49 20.08
N ASP A 178 5.82 -1.42 19.34
CA ASP A 178 5.74 -1.40 17.87
C ASP A 178 7.03 -1.89 17.20
N TYR A 179 8.02 -2.33 17.98
CA TYR A 179 9.32 -2.74 17.46
C TYR A 179 9.19 -3.86 16.43
N ARG A 180 9.75 -3.63 15.25
CA ARG A 180 9.77 -4.54 14.11
C ARG A 180 11.21 -4.75 13.63
N PRO A 181 11.86 -5.89 13.99
CA PRO A 181 13.25 -6.16 13.59
C PRO A 181 13.44 -6.33 12.08
N SER A 182 12.36 -6.54 11.31
CA SER A 182 12.44 -6.66 9.85
C SER A 182 12.67 -5.32 9.13
N GLY A 183 12.65 -4.19 9.85
CA GLY A 183 12.93 -2.87 9.28
C GLY A 183 11.85 -2.40 8.30
N TYR A 184 12.26 -1.68 7.25
CA TYR A 184 11.40 -1.11 6.21
C TYR A 184 11.49 -1.93 4.92
N LEU A 185 10.44 -1.85 4.11
CA LEU A 185 10.34 -2.56 2.83
C LEU A 185 10.01 -1.56 1.72
N TYR A 186 10.72 -1.67 0.61
CA TYR A 186 10.45 -0.92 -0.62
C TYR A 186 10.04 -1.89 -1.73
N GLY A 187 9.11 -1.49 -2.57
CA GLY A 187 8.75 -2.19 -3.79
C GLY A 187 9.52 -1.60 -4.96
N VAL A 188 10.32 -2.41 -5.64
CA VAL A 188 10.85 -2.10 -6.97
C VAL A 188 9.89 -2.71 -7.99
N GLU A 189 8.94 -1.92 -8.48
CA GLU A 189 7.91 -2.41 -9.38
C GLU A 189 8.38 -2.35 -10.83
N VAL A 190 8.58 -3.53 -11.41
CA VAL A 190 9.00 -3.71 -12.79
C VAL A 190 7.78 -3.70 -13.71
N PRO A 191 7.70 -2.78 -14.69
CA PRO A 191 6.55 -2.65 -15.57
C PRO A 191 6.33 -3.88 -16.45
N ALA A 192 5.07 -4.15 -16.80
CA ALA A 192 4.68 -5.22 -17.69
C ALA A 192 5.45 -5.19 -19.03
N GLY A 193 5.71 -6.36 -19.61
CA GLY A 193 6.47 -6.49 -20.86
C GLY A 193 7.99 -6.28 -20.72
N SER A 194 8.51 -6.16 -19.50
CA SER A 194 9.95 -5.98 -19.26
C SER A 194 10.73 -7.29 -19.07
N ALA A 195 10.09 -8.45 -19.23
CA ALA A 195 10.77 -9.73 -19.16
C ALA A 195 11.94 -9.81 -20.17
N GLY A 196 13.07 -10.32 -19.72
CA GLY A 196 14.32 -10.40 -20.49
C GLY A 196 15.17 -9.13 -20.46
N ARG A 197 14.67 -8.00 -19.94
CA ARG A 197 15.50 -6.80 -19.70
C ARG A 197 16.31 -6.97 -18.42
N SER A 198 17.48 -6.33 -18.37
CA SER A 198 18.30 -6.32 -17.16
C SER A 198 17.82 -5.22 -16.20
N LEU A 199 17.45 -5.61 -14.97
CA LEU A 199 17.15 -4.70 -13.87
C LEU A 199 18.40 -4.48 -13.05
N THR A 200 18.70 -3.22 -12.71
CA THR A 200 19.74 -2.83 -11.75
C THR A 200 19.10 -2.07 -10.60
N VAL A 201 19.41 -2.48 -9.37
CA VAL A 201 19.00 -1.81 -8.13
C VAL A 201 20.25 -1.34 -7.38
N GLU A 202 20.25 -0.07 -6.99
CA GLU A 202 21.39 0.59 -6.36
C GLU A 202 20.96 1.36 -5.10
N ILE A 203 21.89 1.43 -4.15
CA ILE A 203 21.74 2.16 -2.89
C ILE A 203 22.79 3.27 -2.83
N PHE A 204 22.36 4.50 -2.59
CA PHE A 204 23.26 5.62 -2.34
C PHE A 204 23.56 5.71 -0.85
N ASP A 205 24.84 5.93 -0.52
CA ASP A 205 25.32 6.07 0.85
C ASP A 205 24.93 4.86 1.72
N SER A 206 25.27 3.67 1.22
CA SER A 206 24.79 2.42 1.81
C SER A 206 25.38 2.11 3.19
N ILE A 207 26.52 2.71 3.54
CA ILE A 207 27.18 2.55 4.84
C ILE A 207 26.84 3.70 5.78
N PHE A 208 26.70 3.41 7.08
CA PHE A 208 26.57 4.46 8.09
C PHE A 208 27.91 5.18 8.31
N VAL A 209 27.93 6.50 8.20
CA VAL A 209 29.08 7.32 8.62
C VAL A 209 28.61 8.46 9.51
N ASN A 210 29.10 8.52 10.75
CA ASN A 210 28.73 9.60 11.68
C ASN A 210 29.26 10.96 11.17
N ARG A 211 28.35 11.79 10.67
CA ARG A 211 28.64 13.14 10.13
C ARG A 211 27.99 14.24 10.97
N GLY A 212 26.93 13.90 11.71
CA GLY A 212 26.08 14.86 12.41
C GLY A 212 24.90 15.31 11.53
N LEU A 213 23.77 15.60 12.19
CA LEU A 213 22.54 16.03 11.49
C LEU A 213 22.79 17.33 10.69
N GLY A 214 22.23 17.41 9.50
CA GLY A 214 22.37 18.56 8.60
C GLY A 214 23.64 18.55 7.74
N THR A 215 24.49 17.53 7.86
CA THR A 215 25.70 17.37 7.05
C THR A 215 25.54 16.24 6.04
N GLU A 216 25.70 16.53 4.75
CA GLU A 216 25.56 15.56 3.65
C GLU A 216 24.22 14.79 3.68
N THR A 217 24.24 13.49 3.95
CA THR A 217 23.06 12.62 4.12
C THR A 217 22.43 12.70 5.52
N SER A 218 23.14 13.29 6.48
CA SER A 218 22.73 13.49 7.88
C SER A 218 22.73 12.25 8.77
N ASP A 219 23.54 11.25 8.43
CA ASP A 219 23.89 10.16 9.34
C ASP A 219 24.47 10.70 10.64
N ALA A 220 23.90 10.31 11.77
CA ALA A 220 24.30 10.83 13.07
C ALA A 220 24.12 9.83 14.21
N ILE A 221 25.03 9.88 15.16
CA ILE A 221 24.85 9.29 16.49
C ILE A 221 24.00 10.25 17.33
N MET A 222 22.91 9.76 17.93
CA MET A 222 21.93 10.56 18.68
C MET A 222 22.28 10.66 20.18
N GLY A 223 23.23 9.85 20.66
CA GLY A 223 23.78 9.90 22.00
C GLY A 223 24.71 8.71 22.28
N GLY A 224 25.75 8.91 23.10
CA GLY A 224 26.80 7.89 23.29
C GLY A 224 27.71 7.75 22.07
N SER A 225 28.30 6.56 21.86
CA SER A 225 29.20 6.27 20.72
C SER A 225 28.88 4.94 20.03
N VAL A 226 27.61 4.54 20.05
CA VAL A 226 27.17 3.25 19.49
C VAL A 226 26.57 3.46 18.10
N MET A 227 27.32 3.05 17.08
CA MET A 227 26.88 3.03 15.68
C MET A 227 25.84 1.92 15.45
N LEU A 228 25.17 1.93 14.29
CA LEU A 228 24.21 0.89 13.91
C LEU A 228 24.77 -0.02 12.80
N PRO A 229 24.47 -1.33 12.81
CA PRO A 229 24.64 -2.17 11.63
C PRO A 229 23.53 -1.85 10.61
N LEU A 230 23.77 -2.15 9.33
CA LEU A 230 22.80 -1.98 8.25
C LEU A 230 22.78 -3.21 7.34
N GLN A 231 21.58 -3.59 6.88
CA GLN A 231 21.41 -4.59 5.85
C GLN A 231 20.45 -4.10 4.76
N TYR A 232 20.82 -4.35 3.51
CA TYR A 232 19.97 -4.21 2.32
C TYR A 232 19.88 -5.58 1.66
N GLU A 233 18.67 -6.09 1.41
CA GLU A 233 18.47 -7.37 0.73
C GLU A 233 17.33 -7.26 -0.28
N LEU A 234 17.61 -7.65 -1.52
CA LEU A 234 16.63 -7.70 -2.60
C LEU A 234 16.04 -9.11 -2.70
N TYR A 235 14.74 -9.19 -2.96
CA TYR A 235 13.99 -10.43 -3.14
C TYR A 235 13.35 -10.47 -4.52
N GLU A 236 13.10 -11.68 -5.03
CA GLU A 236 12.42 -11.89 -6.30
C GLU A 236 10.95 -11.51 -6.24
N ALA A 237 10.41 -10.97 -7.32
CA ALA A 237 8.96 -10.93 -7.51
C ALA A 237 8.42 -12.36 -7.67
N ASP A 238 7.31 -12.67 -7.02
CA ASP A 238 6.65 -13.96 -7.10
C ASP A 238 5.16 -13.83 -7.49
N ALA A 239 4.39 -14.87 -7.18
CA ALA A 239 2.99 -14.95 -7.55
C ALA A 239 2.07 -14.35 -6.48
N THR A 240 2.60 -14.04 -5.29
CA THR A 240 1.90 -13.66 -4.06
C THR A 240 2.12 -12.17 -3.74
N PRO A 241 1.65 -11.22 -4.58
CA PRO A 241 1.99 -9.79 -4.44
C PRO A 241 1.51 -9.13 -3.13
N LEU A 242 0.70 -9.84 -2.34
CA LEU A 242 0.20 -9.42 -1.03
C LEU A 242 1.02 -9.97 0.14
N ASP A 243 1.80 -11.03 -0.08
CA ASP A 243 2.69 -11.59 0.91
C ASP A 243 4.13 -11.25 0.54
N ASN A 244 4.77 -10.42 1.37
CA ASN A 244 6.18 -10.09 1.19
C ASN A 244 7.11 -10.91 2.10
N ALA A 245 6.58 -11.95 2.75
CA ALA A 245 7.31 -12.80 3.67
C ALA A 245 7.91 -14.04 2.99
N ASP A 246 7.36 -14.47 1.85
CA ASP A 246 7.73 -15.70 1.14
C ASP A 246 8.62 -15.47 -0.10
N ASN A 247 8.84 -14.21 -0.50
CA ASN A 247 9.67 -13.90 -1.66
C ASN A 247 11.08 -14.52 -1.54
N PRO A 248 11.57 -15.23 -2.58
CA PRO A 248 12.92 -15.79 -2.57
C PRO A 248 14.01 -14.71 -2.55
N THR A 249 15.06 -14.90 -1.76
CA THR A 249 16.20 -13.98 -1.74
C THR A 249 16.97 -13.98 -3.07
N LEU A 250 17.47 -12.80 -3.48
CA LEU A 250 18.44 -12.64 -4.58
C LEU A 250 19.90 -12.63 -4.09
N SER A 251 20.15 -12.83 -2.80
CA SER A 251 21.50 -12.95 -2.25
C SER A 251 22.31 -14.02 -3.00
N GLY A 252 23.44 -13.62 -3.58
CA GLY A 252 24.33 -14.51 -4.35
C GLY A 252 23.77 -14.93 -5.73
N ARG A 253 22.64 -14.37 -6.18
CA ARG A 253 21.96 -14.73 -7.44
C ARG A 253 21.98 -13.61 -8.48
N CYS A 254 22.68 -12.51 -8.21
CA CYS A 254 22.83 -11.38 -9.12
C CYS A 254 23.99 -11.60 -10.09
N SER A 255 23.90 -11.07 -11.31
CA SER A 255 25.02 -11.00 -12.24
C SER A 255 26.06 -9.95 -11.84
N THR A 256 25.64 -8.92 -11.11
CA THR A 256 26.53 -7.91 -10.49
C THR A 256 25.94 -7.48 -9.15
N GLY A 257 26.81 -7.21 -8.17
CA GLY A 257 26.40 -6.96 -6.79
C GLY A 257 26.04 -8.25 -6.05
N PRO A 258 25.96 -8.20 -4.71
CA PRO A 258 25.78 -9.41 -3.90
C PRO A 258 24.31 -9.82 -3.72
N GLY A 259 23.32 -9.00 -4.08
CA GLY A 259 21.90 -9.19 -3.77
C GLY A 259 21.54 -8.97 -2.30
N ARG A 260 22.54 -9.06 -1.41
CA ARG A 260 22.47 -8.68 -0.01
C ARG A 260 23.77 -7.99 0.44
N LEU A 261 23.65 -6.79 0.97
CA LEU A 261 24.74 -6.04 1.62
C LEU A 261 24.51 -6.01 3.13
N ILE A 262 25.57 -6.25 3.91
CA ILE A 262 25.58 -6.14 5.37
C ILE A 262 26.78 -5.30 5.76
N PHE A 263 26.55 -4.27 6.57
CA PHE A 263 27.56 -3.46 7.22
C PHE A 263 27.47 -3.68 8.73
N ASP A 264 28.61 -3.94 9.35
CA ASP A 264 28.73 -3.97 10.80
C ASP A 264 28.94 -2.54 11.36
N THR A 265 29.29 -2.42 12.63
CA THR A 265 29.57 -1.12 13.25
C THR A 265 31.03 -0.69 13.19
N SER A 266 31.91 -1.45 12.52
CA SER A 266 33.34 -1.15 12.42
C SER A 266 33.64 -0.05 11.40
N ASN A 267 32.82 0.05 10.34
CA ASN A 267 32.89 1.06 9.27
C ASN A 267 34.34 1.37 8.85
N THR A 268 35.02 0.38 8.27
CA THR A 268 36.45 0.50 7.95
C THR A 268 36.70 1.63 6.95
N SER A 269 37.91 2.20 6.94
CA SER A 269 38.28 3.27 6.01
C SER A 269 38.11 2.88 4.53
N GLY A 270 38.34 1.60 4.20
CA GLY A 270 38.12 1.06 2.86
C GLY A 270 36.64 1.04 2.47
N GLU A 271 35.77 0.61 3.38
CA GLU A 271 34.32 0.63 3.14
C GLU A 271 33.78 2.05 3.05
N ILE A 272 34.19 2.94 3.96
CA ILE A 272 33.82 4.35 3.89
C ILE A 272 34.23 4.93 2.53
N SER A 273 35.45 4.69 2.06
CA SER A 273 35.88 5.21 0.74
C SER A 273 35.09 4.66 -0.44
N THR A 274 34.48 3.47 -0.28
CA THR A 274 33.74 2.77 -1.34
C THR A 274 32.27 3.20 -1.38
N TYR A 275 31.66 3.39 -0.21
CA TYR A 275 30.20 3.49 -0.07
C TYR A 275 29.72 4.88 0.36
N LYS A 276 30.56 5.68 1.03
CA LYS A 276 30.20 7.04 1.49
C LYS A 276 29.87 7.94 0.30
N ASN A 277 28.64 8.46 0.25
CA ASN A 277 28.15 9.34 -0.81
C ASN A 277 28.33 8.75 -2.22
N GLN A 278 28.31 7.42 -2.36
CA GLN A 278 28.43 6.72 -3.64
C GLN A 278 27.20 5.85 -3.90
N TRP A 279 26.86 5.69 -5.18
CA TRP A 279 25.90 4.68 -5.62
C TRP A 279 26.56 3.31 -5.63
N THR A 280 25.93 2.36 -4.95
CA THR A 280 26.40 0.98 -4.82
C THR A 280 25.42 0.05 -5.51
N THR A 281 25.87 -0.76 -6.47
CA THR A 281 25.05 -1.82 -7.06
C THR A 281 24.76 -2.90 -6.03
N LEU A 282 23.50 -2.99 -5.60
CA LEU A 282 23.04 -4.09 -4.76
C LEU A 282 22.85 -5.34 -5.61
N CYS A 283 22.17 -5.21 -6.74
CA CYS A 283 21.88 -6.34 -7.62
C CYS A 283 21.60 -5.87 -9.04
N THR A 284 22.25 -6.51 -10.01
CA THR A 284 21.85 -6.52 -11.41
C THR A 284 21.48 -7.95 -11.80
N PHE A 285 20.38 -8.14 -12.54
CA PHE A 285 19.93 -9.45 -13.03
C PHE A 285 18.97 -9.29 -14.20
N ASN A 286 18.66 -10.39 -14.91
CA ASN A 286 17.64 -10.38 -15.96
C ASN A 286 16.27 -10.67 -15.39
N VAL A 287 15.29 -9.81 -15.70
CA VAL A 287 13.90 -9.95 -15.25
C VAL A 287 13.29 -11.20 -15.86
N THR A 288 12.87 -12.15 -15.02
CA THR A 288 12.11 -13.34 -15.43
C THR A 288 10.60 -13.17 -15.21
N ARG A 289 10.21 -12.33 -14.24
CA ARG A 289 8.83 -12.03 -13.89
C ARG A 289 8.67 -10.52 -13.66
N THR A 290 7.65 -9.91 -14.25
CA THR A 290 7.29 -8.51 -13.95
C THR A 290 6.47 -8.44 -12.67
N GLY A 291 6.50 -7.32 -11.96
CA GLY A 291 5.83 -7.16 -10.68
C GLY A 291 6.74 -6.47 -9.66
N VAL A 292 6.39 -6.59 -8.39
CA VAL A 292 7.11 -5.95 -7.29
C VAL A 292 8.25 -6.85 -6.82
N TYR A 293 9.48 -6.34 -6.88
CA TYR A 293 10.65 -6.94 -6.27
C TYR A 293 10.91 -6.25 -4.93
N PRO A 294 10.69 -6.92 -3.78
CA PRO A 294 10.85 -6.28 -2.49
C PRO A 294 12.32 -6.04 -2.14
N LEU A 295 12.63 -4.86 -1.63
CA LEU A 295 13.91 -4.48 -1.05
C LEU A 295 13.71 -4.23 0.44
N ARG A 296 14.33 -5.05 1.28
CA ARG A 296 14.29 -4.90 2.74
C ARG A 296 15.51 -4.13 3.23
N VAL A 297 15.27 -3.13 4.07
CA VAL A 297 16.31 -2.37 4.76
C VAL A 297 16.07 -2.46 6.26
N LYS A 298 17.08 -2.93 7.00
CA LYS A 298 16.98 -3.09 8.47
C LYS A 298 18.28 -2.77 9.17
N SER A 299 18.17 -2.42 10.45
CA SER A 299 19.26 -2.08 11.37
C SER A 299 19.33 -3.02 12.58
N SER A 300 18.52 -4.09 12.57
CA SER A 300 18.40 -5.08 13.65
C SER A 300 17.92 -6.40 13.06
N GLY A 301 17.95 -7.48 13.84
CA GLY A 301 17.64 -8.83 13.37
C GLY A 301 18.52 -9.25 12.20
N ILE A 302 19.74 -8.72 12.11
CA ILE A 302 20.72 -9.02 11.05
C ILE A 302 21.54 -10.23 11.50
N SER A 303 21.57 -11.28 10.68
CA SER A 303 22.31 -12.50 11.02
C SER A 303 23.80 -12.20 11.17
N GLY A 304 24.39 -12.60 12.30
CA GLY A 304 25.81 -12.37 12.60
C GLY A 304 26.15 -10.96 13.08
N GLN A 305 25.16 -10.08 13.30
CA GLN A 305 25.37 -8.74 13.87
C GLN A 305 24.59 -8.58 15.18
N PRO A 306 25.16 -7.89 16.18
CA PRO A 306 24.44 -7.56 17.39
C PRO A 306 23.35 -6.50 17.12
N ASP A 307 22.21 -6.64 17.78
CA ASP A 307 21.18 -5.60 17.80
C ASP A 307 21.64 -4.43 18.67
N GLN A 308 22.07 -3.35 18.03
CA GLN A 308 22.63 -2.17 18.69
C GLN A 308 22.43 -0.88 17.89
N GLY A 309 22.95 0.22 18.43
CA GLY A 309 22.96 1.54 17.77
C GLY A 309 22.02 2.54 18.42
N ASN A 310 22.57 3.70 18.78
CA ASN A 310 21.81 4.91 19.15
C ASN A 310 22.14 5.98 18.11
N ALA A 311 21.69 5.74 16.88
CA ALA A 311 22.10 6.45 15.69
C ALA A 311 21.01 6.35 14.61
N THR A 312 21.02 7.27 13.67
CA THR A 312 20.15 7.28 12.48
C THR A 312 21.01 7.20 11.24
N ALA A 313 20.62 6.36 10.28
CA ALA A 313 21.24 6.28 8.96
C ALA A 313 20.25 6.75 7.88
N GLN A 314 20.80 7.37 6.85
CA GLN A 314 20.09 7.93 5.72
C GLN A 314 20.69 7.43 4.41
N TYR A 315 19.82 7.09 3.47
CA TYR A 315 20.21 6.52 2.18
C TYR A 315 19.22 6.93 1.10
N SER A 316 19.51 6.55 -0.15
CA SER A 316 18.55 6.60 -1.24
C SER A 316 18.55 5.29 -2.02
N VAL A 317 17.42 5.01 -2.67
CA VAL A 317 17.26 3.82 -3.53
C VAL A 317 17.02 4.29 -4.95
N ARG A 318 17.62 3.61 -5.92
CA ARG A 318 17.22 3.74 -7.32
C ARG A 318 17.19 2.39 -8.02
N SER A 319 16.43 2.35 -9.11
CA SER A 319 16.39 1.21 -10.01
C SER A 319 16.39 1.67 -11.46
N SER A 320 16.81 0.78 -12.37
CA SER A 320 16.76 1.04 -13.81
C SER A 320 16.68 -0.25 -14.60
N LEU A 321 16.01 -0.21 -15.75
CA LEU A 321 15.96 -1.29 -16.73
C LEU A 321 16.82 -0.96 -17.95
N SER A 322 17.56 -1.94 -18.43
CA SER A 322 18.33 -1.83 -19.68
C SER A 322 17.42 -1.55 -20.89
N GLY A 323 17.95 -0.84 -21.88
CA GLY A 323 17.21 -0.46 -23.09
C GLY A 323 16.23 0.70 -22.87
N GLY A 324 15.48 1.06 -23.91
CA GLY A 324 14.45 2.11 -23.84
C GLY A 324 13.12 1.64 -23.25
N GLY A 325 12.20 2.57 -23.02
CA GLY A 325 10.83 2.30 -22.56
C GLY A 325 10.59 2.62 -21.08
N ALA A 326 9.45 2.14 -20.55
CA ALA A 326 9.06 2.35 -19.16
C ALA A 326 10.13 1.83 -18.19
N GLN A 327 10.39 2.62 -17.16
CA GLN A 327 11.34 2.32 -16.08
C GLN A 327 10.59 1.84 -14.83
N PRO A 328 11.26 1.15 -13.90
CA PRO A 328 10.62 0.70 -12.67
C PRO A 328 10.17 1.87 -11.78
N ARG A 329 9.25 1.60 -10.86
CA ARG A 329 8.85 2.54 -9.80
C ARG A 329 9.46 2.08 -8.47
N VAL A 330 9.83 3.04 -7.60
CA VAL A 330 10.35 2.75 -6.26
C VAL A 330 9.50 3.47 -5.21
N TYR A 331 8.86 2.68 -4.34
CA TYR A 331 7.97 3.17 -3.28
C TYR A 331 8.09 2.29 -2.04
N GLY A 332 7.68 2.80 -0.87
CA GLY A 332 7.54 2.02 0.36
C GLY A 332 6.35 1.06 0.30
N LEU A 333 6.51 -0.13 0.88
CA LEU A 333 5.46 -1.12 1.04
C LEU A 333 4.94 -1.07 2.48
N GLY A 334 3.72 -0.56 2.64
CA GLY A 334 3.04 -0.40 3.93
C GLY A 334 3.46 0.87 4.68
N ASP A 335 4.75 1.05 4.94
CA ASP A 335 5.30 2.25 5.56
C ASP A 335 6.66 2.67 4.98
N MET A 336 6.97 3.95 5.10
CA MET A 336 8.27 4.51 4.70
C MET A 336 8.76 5.50 5.75
N SER A 337 10.05 5.43 6.08
CA SER A 337 10.72 6.41 6.93
C SER A 337 11.61 7.32 6.08
N ILE A 338 11.46 8.62 6.28
CA ILE A 338 12.20 9.67 5.58
C ILE A 338 12.82 10.65 6.57
N PHE A 339 13.96 11.22 6.19
CA PHE A 339 14.62 12.31 6.91
C PHE A 339 14.71 13.55 6.04
N THR A 340 14.36 14.70 6.63
CA THR A 340 14.51 16.03 6.03
C THR A 340 15.41 16.90 6.91
N GLY A 341 16.59 17.24 6.39
CA GLY A 341 17.58 18.08 7.09
C GLY A 341 17.85 19.43 6.43
N ASN A 342 17.23 19.68 5.28
CA ASN A 342 17.46 20.86 4.47
C ASN A 342 16.31 21.87 4.64
N THR A 343 16.63 23.15 4.61
CA THR A 343 15.63 24.23 4.67
C THR A 343 14.76 24.27 3.41
N GLY A 344 13.63 24.98 3.49
CA GLY A 344 12.71 25.19 2.36
C GLY A 344 11.48 24.29 2.42
N THR A 345 10.98 23.89 1.25
CA THR A 345 9.80 23.03 1.12
C THR A 345 10.22 21.68 0.55
N SER A 346 9.90 20.59 1.23
CA SER A 346 9.95 19.26 0.65
C SER A 346 8.62 18.96 -0.02
N ALA A 347 8.65 18.74 -1.34
CA ALA A 347 7.48 18.35 -2.11
C ALA A 347 7.74 16.97 -2.72
N PHE A 348 6.95 16.00 -2.32
CA PHE A 348 7.14 14.62 -2.75
C PHE A 348 5.81 13.91 -2.98
N TYR A 349 5.87 12.89 -3.82
CA TYR A 349 4.75 11.99 -4.03
C TYR A 349 4.47 11.19 -2.77
N LEU A 350 3.19 11.09 -2.41
CA LEU A 350 2.73 10.41 -1.21
C LEU A 350 2.17 9.04 -1.55
N ALA A 351 1.10 9.00 -2.34
CA ALA A 351 0.45 7.74 -2.68
C ALA A 351 -0.31 7.82 -4.01
N GLU A 352 -0.36 6.71 -4.73
CA GLU A 352 -1.20 6.56 -5.91
C GLU A 352 -2.61 6.14 -5.47
N VAL A 353 -3.61 6.99 -5.70
CA VAL A 353 -5.01 6.73 -5.32
C VAL A 353 -5.89 6.71 -6.58
N PRO A 354 -6.08 5.54 -7.23
CA PRO A 354 -6.90 5.42 -8.42
C PRO A 354 -8.38 5.74 -8.21
N ALA A 355 -9.08 6.07 -9.30
CA ALA A 355 -10.52 6.42 -9.29
C ALA A 355 -11.42 5.30 -8.71
N MET A 356 -10.96 4.04 -8.69
CA MET A 356 -11.67 2.90 -8.07
C MET A 356 -11.92 3.07 -6.56
N HIS A 357 -11.26 4.05 -5.92
CA HIS A 357 -11.47 4.41 -4.52
C HIS A 357 -12.51 5.54 -4.33
N ALA A 358 -13.21 5.96 -5.37
CA ALA A 358 -14.28 6.94 -5.25
C ALA A 358 -15.32 6.51 -4.19
N GLY A 359 -15.76 7.46 -3.36
CA GLY A 359 -16.66 7.20 -2.23
C GLY A 359 -15.97 6.65 -0.96
N LYS A 360 -14.67 6.36 -0.98
CA LYS A 360 -13.91 5.87 0.18
C LYS A 360 -13.19 7.00 0.92
N THR A 361 -12.56 6.69 2.05
CA THR A 361 -11.71 7.65 2.79
C THR A 361 -10.25 7.30 2.56
N PHE A 362 -9.47 8.26 2.07
CA PHE A 362 -8.01 8.18 2.01
C PHE A 362 -7.44 8.62 3.37
N GLU A 363 -6.75 7.71 4.05
CA GLU A 363 -6.09 7.95 5.33
C GLU A 363 -4.57 8.01 5.14
N VAL A 364 -3.96 9.02 5.78
CA VAL A 364 -2.51 9.21 5.82
C VAL A 364 -2.12 9.29 7.28
N GLU A 365 -1.15 8.49 7.69
CA GLU A 365 -0.58 8.59 9.04
C GLU A 365 0.87 9.00 8.93
N LEU A 366 1.30 9.89 9.81
CA LEU A 366 2.69 10.24 9.94
C LEU A 366 3.09 10.33 11.41
N PHE A 367 4.20 9.68 11.73
CA PHE A 367 4.75 9.63 13.08
C PHE A 367 5.81 10.70 13.26
N ASP A 368 5.74 11.40 14.38
CA ASP A 368 6.74 12.36 14.86
C ASP A 368 6.99 13.60 13.98
N PRO A 369 6.00 14.19 13.28
CA PRO A 369 6.29 15.38 12.49
C PRO A 369 6.53 16.62 13.34
N GLY A 370 7.46 17.45 12.85
CA GLY A 370 7.66 18.81 13.33
C GLY A 370 9.04 19.06 13.92
N ASP A 371 9.94 18.08 13.83
CA ASP A 371 11.23 18.16 14.49
C ASP A 371 12.23 19.07 13.78
N GLY A 372 12.87 19.91 14.59
CA GLY A 372 13.79 20.93 14.12
C GLY A 372 14.15 21.91 15.24
N SER A 373 14.93 22.93 14.91
CA SER A 373 15.45 23.88 15.90
C SER A 373 14.70 25.21 15.92
N SER A 374 14.01 25.59 14.84
CA SER A 374 13.37 26.90 14.69
C SER A 374 12.28 26.89 13.62
N GLY A 375 11.41 27.91 13.61
CA GLY A 375 10.39 28.11 12.57
C GLY A 375 9.04 27.47 12.87
N THR A 376 8.07 27.72 11.99
CA THR A 376 6.74 27.10 12.01
C THR A 376 6.62 26.20 10.79
N TYR A 377 6.33 24.92 11.01
CA TYR A 377 6.30 23.93 9.94
C TYR A 377 4.86 23.58 9.58
N LYS A 378 4.58 23.53 8.28
CA LYS A 378 3.24 23.30 7.76
C LYS A 378 3.26 22.18 6.73
N LEU A 379 2.48 21.14 7.00
CA LEU A 379 2.24 20.03 6.11
C LEU A 379 0.93 20.24 5.35
N SER A 380 0.93 20.03 4.04
CA SER A 380 -0.29 20.01 3.23
C SER A 380 -0.41 18.75 2.38
N ILE A 381 -1.63 18.20 2.32
CA ILE A 381 -1.99 17.11 1.39
C ILE A 381 -2.50 17.72 0.09
N VAL A 382 -1.82 17.40 -1.01
CA VAL A 382 -2.03 17.99 -2.33
C VAL A 382 -2.60 16.92 -3.26
N LYS A 383 -3.71 17.24 -3.92
CA LYS A 383 -4.38 16.38 -4.90
C LYS A 383 -3.55 16.26 -6.18
N PRO A 384 -3.84 15.28 -7.05
CA PRO A 384 -3.16 15.16 -8.34
C PRO A 384 -3.32 16.39 -9.25
N ASP A 385 -4.42 17.13 -9.12
CA ASP A 385 -4.65 18.40 -9.85
C ASP A 385 -3.83 19.60 -9.33
N GLY A 386 -3.03 19.40 -8.27
CA GLY A 386 -2.19 20.42 -7.65
C GLY A 386 -2.88 21.26 -6.59
N SER A 387 -4.19 21.10 -6.37
CA SER A 387 -4.92 21.80 -5.31
C SER A 387 -4.70 21.15 -3.93
N VAL A 388 -4.78 21.94 -2.86
CA VAL A 388 -4.77 21.41 -1.48
C VAL A 388 -6.11 20.76 -1.19
N ALA A 389 -6.07 19.55 -0.62
CA ALA A 389 -7.26 18.78 -0.28
C ALA A 389 -8.04 19.39 0.90
N ALA A 390 -9.30 18.97 1.06
CA ALA A 390 -9.99 19.12 2.34
C ALA A 390 -9.75 17.86 3.18
N CYS A 391 -9.46 18.01 4.46
CA CYS A 391 -9.23 16.88 5.36
C CYS A 391 -9.64 17.20 6.80
N ARG A 392 -9.82 16.14 7.59
CA ARG A 392 -9.83 16.18 9.05
C ARG A 392 -8.59 15.46 9.57
N TYR A 393 -8.05 15.90 10.70
CA TYR A 393 -6.85 15.31 11.27
C TYR A 393 -6.87 15.29 12.80
N THR A 394 -6.07 14.41 13.40
CA THR A 394 -5.96 14.28 14.85
C THR A 394 -5.11 15.39 15.46
N ASN A 395 -5.49 15.87 16.64
CA ASN A 395 -4.60 16.64 17.50
C ASN A 395 -3.55 15.71 18.17
N SER A 396 -2.65 16.27 18.97
CA SER A 396 -1.61 15.52 19.69
C SER A 396 -2.14 14.57 20.80
N SER A 397 -3.46 14.50 21.00
CA SER A 397 -4.14 13.51 21.86
C SER A 397 -4.88 12.44 21.05
N GLY A 398 -4.72 12.43 19.72
CA GLY A 398 -5.38 11.46 18.83
C GLY A 398 -6.84 11.78 18.51
N THR A 399 -7.36 12.95 18.89
CA THR A 399 -8.76 13.33 18.65
C THR A 399 -8.89 14.11 17.34
N PHE A 400 -9.81 13.71 16.47
CA PHE A 400 -10.07 14.42 15.21
C PHE A 400 -10.69 15.80 15.42
N GLY A 401 -10.13 16.79 14.73
CA GLY A 401 -10.76 18.10 14.54
C GLY A 401 -11.85 18.09 13.45
N ALA A 402 -12.39 19.29 13.20
CA ALA A 402 -13.31 19.51 12.09
C ALA A 402 -12.58 19.39 10.73
N SER A 403 -13.35 19.07 9.68
CA SER A 403 -12.82 19.07 8.31
C SER A 403 -12.58 20.50 7.82
N GLY A 404 -11.49 20.73 7.10
CA GLY A 404 -11.11 22.02 6.52
C GLY A 404 -10.01 21.86 5.48
N THR A 405 -9.41 22.97 5.03
CA THR A 405 -8.23 22.90 4.14
C THR A 405 -7.12 22.10 4.82
N CYS A 406 -6.55 21.14 4.09
CA CYS A 406 -5.55 20.22 4.61
C CYS A 406 -4.18 20.88 4.67
N THR A 407 -4.03 21.84 5.58
CA THR A 407 -2.76 22.48 5.93
C THR A 407 -2.63 22.45 7.44
N ILE A 408 -1.69 21.63 7.93
CA ILE A 408 -1.55 21.23 9.33
C ILE A 408 -0.26 21.80 9.86
N THR A 409 -0.32 22.47 11.01
CA THR A 409 0.89 22.94 11.70
C THR A 409 1.49 21.78 12.50
N THR A 410 2.67 21.31 12.11
CA THR A 410 3.39 20.23 12.79
C THR A 410 4.41 20.75 13.79
N ARG A 411 4.87 22.00 13.61
CA ARG A 411 5.71 22.73 14.55
C ARG A 411 5.23 24.17 14.70
N ASN A 412 5.18 24.67 15.92
CA ASN A 412 4.98 26.10 16.20
C ASN A 412 6.30 26.75 16.59
N SER A 413 6.60 27.93 16.05
CA SER A 413 7.85 28.65 16.38
C SER A 413 7.98 29.02 17.86
N SER A 414 6.87 29.16 18.58
CA SER A 414 6.85 29.53 20.00
C SER A 414 6.82 28.34 20.96
N SER A 415 6.32 27.18 20.53
CA SER A 415 6.10 26.02 21.42
C SER A 415 6.74 24.71 20.94
N GLY A 416 7.48 24.71 19.83
CA GLY A 416 8.19 23.55 19.31
C GLY A 416 7.32 22.55 18.54
N SER A 417 7.78 21.30 18.45
CA SER A 417 7.12 20.19 17.77
C SER A 417 5.75 19.89 18.40
N VAL A 418 4.72 19.72 17.58
CA VAL A 418 3.34 19.47 18.04
C VAL A 418 3.09 17.97 18.28
N TYR A 419 3.77 17.12 17.51
CA TYR A 419 3.55 15.67 17.47
C TYR A 419 4.79 14.86 17.88
N ASP A 420 5.62 15.40 18.78
CA ASP A 420 6.81 14.73 19.33
C ASP A 420 6.49 13.33 19.89
N GLY A 421 7.00 12.29 19.23
CA GLY A 421 6.77 10.88 19.50
C GLY A 421 5.33 10.40 19.29
N LYS A 422 4.53 11.10 18.47
CA LYS A 422 3.09 10.85 18.31
C LYS A 422 2.68 10.70 16.85
N TRP A 423 1.58 9.98 16.65
CA TRP A 423 0.93 9.86 15.35
C TRP A 423 0.02 11.04 15.07
N LEU A 424 0.18 11.63 13.88
CA LEU A 424 -0.80 12.48 13.23
C LEU A 424 -1.51 11.64 12.17
N THR A 425 -2.83 11.47 12.33
CA THR A 425 -3.68 10.77 11.37
C THR A 425 -4.52 11.79 10.63
N ILE A 426 -4.51 11.72 9.30
CA ILE A 426 -5.18 12.63 8.38
C ILE A 426 -6.17 11.82 7.55
N ARG A 427 -7.40 12.30 7.39
CA ARG A 427 -8.43 11.66 6.57
C ARG A 427 -8.99 12.63 5.54
N VAL A 428 -8.94 12.22 4.29
CA VAL A 428 -9.51 12.89 3.13
C VAL A 428 -10.65 12.03 2.59
N ASP A 429 -11.86 12.57 2.54
CA ASP A 429 -12.99 11.86 1.96
C ASP A 429 -12.95 11.99 0.43
N LEU A 430 -12.86 10.86 -0.27
CA LEU A 430 -12.91 10.80 -1.72
C LEU A 430 -14.38 10.83 -2.14
N GLY A 431 -14.84 11.91 -2.74
CA GLY A 431 -16.22 12.03 -3.19
C GLY A 431 -16.65 10.88 -4.11
N ALA A 432 -17.94 10.61 -4.20
CA ALA A 432 -18.48 9.52 -5.04
C ALA A 432 -18.14 9.66 -6.53
N THR A 433 -17.81 10.88 -6.99
CA THR A 433 -17.38 11.19 -8.36
C THR A 433 -15.88 11.44 -8.47
N TYR A 434 -15.08 10.99 -7.49
CA TYR A 434 -13.64 11.18 -7.51
C TYR A 434 -13.01 10.53 -8.76
N THR A 435 -12.12 11.29 -9.39
CA THR A 435 -11.27 10.82 -10.48
C THR A 435 -9.92 11.52 -10.38
N CYS A 436 -8.87 10.86 -10.86
CA CYS A 436 -7.52 11.38 -10.94
C CYS A 436 -7.06 11.69 -12.37
N GLY A 437 -7.91 11.50 -13.38
CA GLY A 437 -7.48 11.60 -14.78
C GLY A 437 -6.38 10.57 -15.08
N THR A 438 -5.24 11.01 -15.63
CA THR A 438 -4.11 10.13 -15.99
C THR A 438 -3.03 10.02 -14.93
N ASP A 439 -2.99 10.94 -13.96
CA ASP A 439 -2.02 10.95 -12.85
C ASP A 439 -2.78 10.81 -11.54
N CYS A 440 -2.65 9.66 -10.89
CA CYS A 440 -3.33 9.36 -9.64
C CYS A 440 -2.48 9.61 -8.40
N TRP A 441 -1.33 10.26 -8.55
CA TRP A 441 -0.43 10.50 -7.44
C TRP A 441 -0.80 11.75 -6.64
N TRP A 442 -1.18 11.51 -5.39
CA TRP A 442 -1.27 12.54 -4.38
C TRP A 442 0.13 12.92 -3.91
N LYS A 443 0.29 14.17 -3.51
CA LYS A 443 1.57 14.73 -3.08
C LYS A 443 1.46 15.30 -1.67
N VAL A 444 2.61 15.38 -1.02
CA VAL A 444 2.82 16.16 0.20
C VAL A 444 3.59 17.41 -0.17
N SER A 445 3.19 18.53 0.41
CA SER A 445 4.01 19.73 0.52
C SER A 445 4.30 19.99 1.99
N TYR A 446 5.55 19.84 2.39
CA TYR A 446 6.00 20.09 3.74
C TYR A 446 6.90 21.31 3.78
N ASP A 447 6.35 22.44 4.23
CA ASP A 447 7.03 23.72 4.29
C ASP A 447 7.62 23.95 5.69
N PHE A 448 8.94 24.12 5.74
CA PHE A 448 9.67 24.38 6.98
C PHE A 448 9.78 25.90 7.28
N GLY A 449 9.21 26.78 6.46
CA GLY A 449 9.09 28.21 6.73
C GLY A 449 10.43 28.92 6.90
N GLY A 450 11.47 28.44 6.23
CA GLY A 450 12.86 28.91 6.38
C GLY A 450 13.57 28.45 7.66
N GLY A 451 12.93 27.59 8.47
CA GLY A 451 13.56 26.95 9.62
C GLY A 451 14.56 25.85 9.24
N THR A 452 15.20 25.28 10.26
CA THR A 452 16.18 24.19 10.12
C THR A 452 15.56 22.88 10.60
N PRO A 453 14.93 22.10 9.71
CA PRO A 453 14.36 20.83 10.09
C PRO A 453 15.48 19.84 10.41
N THR A 454 15.21 18.98 11.37
CA THR A 454 15.95 17.73 11.59
C THR A 454 14.94 16.60 11.65
N ASP A 455 13.89 16.75 10.85
CA ASP A 455 12.65 16.00 10.98
C ASP A 455 12.85 14.63 10.36
N ARG A 456 12.70 13.58 11.16
CA ARG A 456 12.52 12.24 10.64
C ARG A 456 11.10 11.83 10.89
N THR A 457 10.44 11.35 9.86
CA THR A 457 9.03 10.99 9.93
C THR A 457 8.78 9.67 9.24
N THR A 458 7.90 8.87 9.84
CA THR A 458 7.45 7.61 9.25
C THR A 458 6.02 7.75 8.77
N TRP A 459 5.79 7.42 7.50
CA TRP A 459 4.55 7.64 6.78
C TRP A 459 3.84 6.33 6.48
N ARG A 460 2.51 6.38 6.44
CA ARG A 460 1.60 5.33 5.97
C ARG A 460 0.48 5.96 5.15
N ALA A 461 -0.03 5.20 4.19
CA ALA A 461 -1.15 5.58 3.35
C ALA A 461 -2.09 4.38 3.21
N ASN A 462 -3.36 4.59 3.52
CA ASN A 462 -4.38 3.55 3.51
C ASN A 462 -5.66 4.07 2.85
N ILE A 463 -6.43 3.18 2.24
CA ILE A 463 -7.81 3.47 1.86
C ILE A 463 -8.72 2.75 2.85
N LEU A 464 -9.46 3.51 3.63
CA LEU A 464 -10.44 2.96 4.57
C LEU A 464 -11.69 2.52 3.82
N GLY A 465 -12.18 1.35 4.19
CA GLY A 465 -13.32 0.66 3.57
C GLY A 465 -12.93 -0.74 3.13
N ASP A 466 -13.89 -1.48 2.58
CA ASP A 466 -13.63 -2.86 2.18
C ASP A 466 -12.60 -2.89 1.03
N PRO A 467 -11.56 -3.74 1.10
CA PRO A 467 -10.56 -3.88 0.03
C PRO A 467 -11.12 -4.62 -1.19
N VAL A 468 -12.44 -4.85 -1.22
CA VAL A 468 -13.14 -5.59 -2.27
C VAL A 468 -14.28 -4.73 -2.81
N HIS A 469 -14.54 -4.82 -4.10
CA HIS A 469 -15.74 -4.23 -4.71
C HIS A 469 -16.26 -5.06 -5.87
N LEU A 470 -17.54 -4.89 -6.21
CA LEU A 470 -18.14 -5.45 -7.41
C LEU A 470 -17.81 -4.57 -8.62
N VAL A 471 -17.41 -5.19 -9.72
CA VAL A 471 -17.02 -4.52 -10.97
C VAL A 471 -18.06 -4.74 -12.07
N GLU A 472 -18.82 -5.82 -11.98
CA GLU A 472 -19.88 -6.22 -12.90
C GLU A 472 -20.96 -7.00 -12.14
#